data_AF-A0A1J7IPC8-F1
#
_entry.id   AF-A0A1J7IPC8-F1
#
_cell.length_a   1.000
_cell.length_b   1.000
_cell.length_c   1.000
_cell.angle_alpha   90.00
_cell.angle_beta   90.00
_cell.angle_gamma   90.00
#
_symmetry.space_group_name_H-M   'P 1'
#
loop_
_entity.id
_entity.type
_entity.pdbx_description
1 polymer ?
#
loop_
_entity_poly.entity_id
_entity_poly.type
_entity_poly.pdbx_seq_one_letter_code
_entity_poly.pdbx_strand_id
1 'polypeptide(L)'
;MFLRLQLKSPYMDDTSMAGPSGTEYKTRRPHTKSRYGCTKCKDRRIKCDELIPQCSRCKKMKLTCQYPRQPEGSQASSARSPESNSDHSSAVGGSPLSSASNTSTSKSLLAQPLRSEVAQTLAPTEFELLKHYLEHTSRDLTVDPDDQYTLQVGIPNLAIQSKPLMKSVLALAAVCKCSDIINGPHGPQACNDDRDQVVELLALANQYHMESLREIQATLPEAKQYDNVLANAAMMGMYGSASHNTRIWLAKTATFADQRLADSLPKLPQWISLFRAVHLAYVGLLNNRLGTADMGHSPARSPVHPMAGNGMQYEYNVSSRGEQTQPRGAPTTHPLYPILGATAGSAMSRLNDKARDISIVQKTSPLDLTSFYDLEPPHPQSNTDLQACHAALAIFNDIVANTFRAGDSTPVSLGNLALDVDIEPMGQLSEVSPWLRRYTASITSMVPSRLPRRTIMAFIHKVPARYLTLVEEVMSLIQTEPRPTDELDGGAWGLPPPGTAEPSLAHQLALDIFAHWLVLVILLDNVWWIGGIGAWELGRIVASRNDVRWRTCLWNKEDDWWPESMFEVSRQFDKHRG
;
A
#
# COMPACT_ATOMS: atom_id res chain seq x y z
N MET A 1 -38.68 -25.57 -11.36
CA MET A 1 -38.23 -26.13 -12.64
C MET A 1 -36.71 -26.22 -12.59
N PHE A 2 -36.22 -27.46 -12.42
CA PHE A 2 -34.85 -28.00 -12.58
C PHE A 2 -33.65 -27.34 -11.88
N LEU A 3 -32.68 -28.04 -11.27
CA LEU A 3 -32.62 -29.34 -10.58
C LEU A 3 -31.23 -29.37 -9.91
N ARG A 4 -31.15 -29.57 -8.58
CA ARG A 4 -29.91 -29.90 -7.86
C ARG A 4 -29.70 -31.41 -7.98
N LEU A 5 -28.63 -31.84 -8.66
CA LEU A 5 -28.22 -33.24 -8.67
C LEU A 5 -27.31 -33.51 -7.47
N GLN A 6 -27.86 -34.22 -6.48
CA GLN A 6 -27.10 -35.06 -5.57
C GLN A 6 -26.77 -36.37 -6.29
N LEU A 7 -25.53 -36.84 -6.19
CA LEU A 7 -25.19 -38.23 -6.48
C LEU A 7 -24.90 -38.95 -5.16
N LYS A 8 -25.78 -39.91 -4.87
CA LYS A 8 -25.69 -40.93 -3.83
C LYS A 8 -24.85 -42.10 -4.36
N SER A 9 -23.99 -42.64 -3.51
CA SER A 9 -23.37 -43.97 -3.66
C SER A 9 -24.43 -45.08 -3.61
N PRO A 10 -24.17 -46.24 -4.25
CA PRO A 10 -24.72 -47.51 -3.84
C PRO A 10 -23.62 -48.48 -3.33
N TYR A 11 -24.13 -49.52 -2.68
CA TYR A 11 -23.55 -50.46 -1.72
C TYR A 11 -23.51 -51.89 -2.31
N MET A 12 -22.58 -52.76 -1.86
CA MET A 12 -22.67 -54.22 -1.61
C MET A 12 -21.35 -54.67 -0.93
N ASP A 13 -21.34 -55.10 0.35
CA ASP A 13 -21.39 -56.49 0.92
C ASP A 13 -20.25 -57.42 0.42
N ASP A 14 -19.51 -58.22 1.21
CA ASP A 14 -19.63 -58.73 2.59
C ASP A 14 -18.27 -59.40 3.01
N THR A 15 -18.13 -59.82 4.29
CA THR A 15 -17.19 -60.84 4.88
C THR A 15 -16.15 -60.40 5.96
N SER A 16 -16.58 -60.51 7.22
CA SER A 16 -15.93 -61.09 8.44
C SER A 16 -14.39 -61.30 8.54
N MET A 17 -13.76 -60.82 9.64
CA MET A 17 -13.10 -61.63 10.70
C MET A 17 -12.57 -60.75 11.87
N ALA A 18 -12.51 -61.33 13.08
CA ALA A 18 -12.35 -60.71 14.40
C ALA A 18 -10.91 -60.47 14.90
N GLY A 19 -10.70 -59.52 15.84
CA GLY A 19 -9.51 -59.42 16.72
C GLY A 19 -9.24 -58.02 17.32
N PRO A 20 -8.62 -57.87 18.52
CA PRO A 20 -9.15 -56.97 19.56
C PRO A 20 -8.36 -55.69 19.93
N SER A 21 -9.11 -54.75 20.53
CA SER A 21 -8.75 -53.74 21.55
C SER A 21 -7.57 -52.77 21.34
N GLY A 22 -7.92 -51.50 21.08
CA GLY A 22 -7.08 -50.32 21.31
C GLY A 22 -7.96 -49.10 21.61
N THR A 23 -7.67 -48.40 22.70
CA THR A 23 -8.46 -47.31 23.28
C THR A 23 -8.63 -46.09 22.36
N GLU A 24 -9.83 -45.89 21.81
CA GLU A 24 -10.18 -44.67 21.06
C GLU A 24 -10.45 -43.48 21.99
N TYR A 25 -9.61 -42.46 21.85
CA TYR A 25 -9.89 -41.11 22.35
C TYR A 25 -11.10 -40.52 21.61
N LYS A 26 -12.25 -40.44 22.29
CA LYS A 26 -13.43 -39.70 21.80
C LYS A 26 -13.08 -38.23 21.58
N THR A 27 -12.91 -37.84 20.33
CA THR A 27 -12.88 -36.43 19.92
C THR A 27 -14.23 -35.78 20.27
N ARG A 28 -14.19 -34.76 21.13
CA ARG A 28 -15.38 -33.98 21.48
C ARG A 28 -15.91 -33.30 20.21
N ARG A 29 -17.11 -33.69 19.77
CA ARG A 29 -17.82 -33.02 18.67
C ARG A 29 -17.87 -31.50 18.94
N PRO A 30 -17.56 -30.65 17.95
CA PRO A 30 -17.64 -29.21 18.12
C PRO A 30 -19.10 -28.80 18.38
N HIS A 31 -19.35 -28.19 19.55
CA HIS A 31 -20.67 -27.69 19.91
C HIS A 31 -20.96 -26.39 19.16
N THR A 32 -21.93 -26.40 18.25
CA THR A 32 -22.50 -25.18 17.67
C THR A 32 -23.29 -24.45 18.78
N LYS A 33 -22.78 -23.31 19.24
CA LYS A 33 -23.51 -22.44 20.18
C LYS A 33 -24.72 -21.85 19.46
N SER A 34 -25.90 -21.96 20.06
CA SER A 34 -27.13 -21.32 19.57
C SER A 34 -26.95 -19.79 19.69
N ARG A 35 -26.88 -19.10 18.56
CA ARG A 35 -26.64 -17.64 18.51
C ARG A 35 -27.86 -16.86 19.03
N TYR A 36 -29.07 -17.36 18.76
CA TYR A 36 -30.34 -16.70 19.10
C TYR A 36 -31.12 -17.42 20.20
N GLY A 37 -30.46 -18.24 21.01
CA GLY A 37 -31.11 -18.97 22.10
C GLY A 37 -31.80 -18.06 23.13
N CYS A 38 -32.92 -18.53 23.67
CA CYS A 38 -33.64 -17.83 24.73
C CYS A 38 -32.77 -17.62 25.98
N THR A 39 -33.11 -16.62 26.79
CA THR A 39 -32.35 -16.24 27.99
C THR A 39 -32.17 -17.42 28.96
N LYS A 40 -33.24 -18.19 29.23
CA LYS A 40 -33.16 -19.34 30.15
C LYS A 40 -32.25 -20.48 29.66
N CYS A 41 -32.17 -20.73 28.36
CA CYS A 41 -31.22 -21.72 27.83
C CYS A 41 -29.77 -21.19 27.87
N LYS A 42 -29.59 -19.88 27.64
CA LYS A 42 -28.28 -19.21 27.76
C LYS A 42 -27.77 -19.21 29.21
N ASP A 43 -28.59 -18.82 30.18
CA ASP A 43 -28.26 -18.83 31.61
C ASP A 43 -27.80 -20.21 32.08
N ARG A 44 -28.49 -21.25 31.59
CA ARG A 44 -28.22 -22.64 31.95
C ARG A 44 -27.09 -23.27 31.15
N ARG A 45 -26.47 -22.52 30.22
CA ARG A 45 -25.39 -22.98 29.34
C ARG A 45 -25.74 -24.26 28.55
N ILE A 46 -27.00 -24.37 28.11
CA ILE A 46 -27.51 -25.50 27.31
C ILE A 46 -27.98 -25.04 25.92
N LYS A 47 -27.90 -25.92 24.91
CA LYS A 47 -28.36 -25.61 23.54
C LYS A 47 -29.86 -25.30 23.50
N CYS A 48 -30.24 -24.16 22.93
CA CYS A 48 -31.62 -23.81 22.62
C CYS A 48 -31.96 -24.29 21.20
N ASP A 49 -33.19 -24.75 20.99
CA ASP A 49 -33.76 -25.12 19.68
C ASP A 49 -34.43 -23.94 18.96
N GLU A 50 -34.42 -22.75 19.57
CA GLU A 50 -34.83 -21.46 18.98
C GLU A 50 -36.30 -21.39 18.48
N LEU A 51 -37.17 -22.34 18.88
CA LEU A 51 -38.60 -22.29 18.57
C LEU A 51 -39.29 -21.12 19.29
N ILE A 52 -40.13 -20.40 18.55
CA ILE A 52 -40.95 -19.27 19.01
C ILE A 52 -42.42 -19.74 18.98
N PRO A 53 -43.25 -19.46 20.01
CA PRO A 53 -43.00 -18.58 21.16
C PRO A 53 -42.21 -19.20 22.31
N GLN A 54 -42.07 -20.54 22.36
CA GLN A 54 -41.39 -21.24 23.46
C GLN A 54 -40.51 -22.39 22.93
N CYS A 55 -39.24 -22.42 23.36
CA CYS A 55 -38.31 -23.49 23.01
C CYS A 55 -38.70 -24.82 23.68
N SER A 56 -38.41 -25.97 23.07
CA SER A 56 -38.87 -27.29 23.55
C SER A 56 -38.37 -27.61 24.96
N ARG A 57 -37.17 -27.10 25.32
CA ARG A 57 -36.58 -27.32 26.64
C ARG A 57 -37.27 -26.50 27.73
N CYS A 58 -37.57 -25.24 27.45
CA CYS A 58 -38.35 -24.41 28.36
C CYS A 58 -39.79 -24.93 28.50
N LYS A 59 -40.38 -25.44 27.41
CA LYS A 59 -41.70 -26.10 27.44
C LYS A 59 -41.70 -27.34 28.35
N LYS A 60 -40.73 -28.25 28.16
CA LYS A 60 -40.62 -29.48 28.97
C LYS A 60 -40.38 -29.20 30.45
N MET A 61 -39.63 -28.14 30.76
CA MET A 61 -39.30 -27.75 32.13
C MET A 61 -40.26 -26.72 32.73
N LYS A 62 -41.34 -26.38 32.03
CA LYS A 62 -42.33 -25.36 32.44
C LYS A 62 -41.69 -24.02 32.86
N LEU A 63 -40.64 -23.60 32.13
CA LEU A 63 -39.95 -22.33 32.34
C LEU A 63 -40.47 -21.26 31.39
N THR A 64 -40.54 -20.02 31.89
CA THR A 64 -40.84 -18.84 31.08
C THR A 64 -39.73 -18.61 30.06
N CYS A 65 -40.03 -18.83 28.78
CA CYS A 65 -39.08 -18.66 27.69
C CYS A 65 -39.14 -17.21 27.21
N GLN A 66 -38.03 -16.49 27.33
CA GLN A 66 -37.91 -15.11 26.83
C GLN A 66 -36.75 -15.04 25.85
N TYR A 67 -37.01 -14.51 24.66
CA TYR A 67 -35.97 -14.16 23.71
C TYR A 67 -35.61 -12.68 23.91
N PRO A 68 -34.33 -12.30 23.84
CA PRO A 68 -33.93 -10.90 23.94
C PRO A 68 -34.58 -10.12 22.78
N ARG A 69 -35.32 -9.05 23.10
CA ARG A 69 -35.90 -8.15 22.09
C ARG A 69 -34.75 -7.38 21.45
N GLN A 70 -34.65 -7.41 20.12
CA GLN A 70 -33.79 -6.49 19.39
C GLN A 70 -34.37 -5.06 19.53
N PRO A 71 -33.53 -4.01 19.63
CA PRO A 71 -34.02 -2.63 19.60
C PRO A 71 -34.81 -2.40 18.31
N GLU A 72 -36.02 -1.87 18.48
CA GLU A 72 -37.05 -1.81 17.47
C GLU A 72 -36.67 -0.84 16.34
N GLY A 73 -36.39 -1.40 15.17
CA GLY A 73 -36.29 -0.72 13.88
C GLY A 73 -37.16 -1.46 12.87
N SER A 74 -38.48 -1.37 13.07
CA SER A 74 -39.60 -1.62 12.16
C SER A 74 -39.62 -2.92 11.34
N GLN A 75 -40.45 -3.83 11.85
CA GLN A 75 -40.94 -5.03 11.17
C GLN A 75 -41.75 -4.69 9.91
N ALA A 76 -41.59 -5.56 8.90
CA ALA A 76 -42.57 -5.78 7.86
C ALA A 76 -43.74 -6.62 8.39
N SER A 77 -44.98 -6.24 8.07
CA SER A 77 -46.08 -7.21 7.92
C SER A 77 -47.18 -6.67 7.01
N SER A 78 -47.54 -7.54 6.07
CA SER A 78 -48.54 -7.47 4.99
C SER A 78 -49.95 -6.97 5.34
N ALA A 79 -50.59 -6.31 4.36
CA ALA A 79 -51.99 -6.54 3.97
C ALA A 79 -52.25 -6.08 2.52
N ARG A 80 -53.10 -6.82 1.80
CA ARG A 80 -53.44 -6.73 0.36
C ARG A 80 -54.73 -5.92 0.10
N SER A 81 -54.72 -5.15 -1.01
CA SER A 81 -55.82 -4.88 -2.00
C SER A 81 -57.01 -3.97 -1.64
N PRO A 82 -57.83 -3.47 -2.62
CA PRO A 82 -57.50 -2.80 -3.91
C PRO A 82 -58.38 -1.55 -4.27
N GLU A 83 -58.00 -0.84 -5.35
CA GLU A 83 -58.81 -0.11 -6.38
C GLU A 83 -59.78 1.05 -6.02
N SER A 84 -59.61 2.23 -6.65
CA SER A 84 -60.43 2.68 -7.81
C SER A 84 -60.08 4.13 -8.26
N ASN A 85 -60.14 4.32 -9.58
CA ASN A 85 -59.75 5.48 -10.39
C ASN A 85 -60.84 6.58 -10.50
N SER A 86 -60.39 7.71 -11.08
CA SER A 86 -61.06 8.64 -12.03
C SER A 86 -61.95 9.79 -11.54
N ASP A 87 -61.42 11.01 -11.74
CA ASP A 87 -61.87 12.09 -12.64
C ASP A 87 -63.35 12.53 -12.68
N HIS A 88 -63.63 13.81 -12.43
CA HIS A 88 -63.80 14.85 -13.48
C HIS A 88 -64.37 16.20 -12.95
N SER A 89 -63.66 17.27 -13.31
CA SER A 89 -64.03 18.63 -13.73
C SER A 89 -65.35 19.33 -13.38
N SER A 90 -65.23 20.63 -13.04
CA SER A 90 -66.02 21.83 -13.47
C SER A 90 -66.12 22.83 -12.29
N ALA A 91 -66.08 24.16 -12.38
CA ALA A 91 -66.21 25.13 -13.47
C ALA A 91 -65.82 26.55 -12.96
N VAL A 92 -65.31 27.36 -13.89
CA VAL A 92 -65.62 28.80 -14.12
C VAL A 92 -65.36 29.85 -13.01
N GLY A 93 -64.34 30.69 -13.27
CA GLY A 93 -64.55 32.10 -13.63
C GLY A 93 -64.46 33.16 -12.53
N GLY A 94 -63.51 34.09 -12.69
CA GLY A 94 -63.60 35.45 -12.11
C GLY A 94 -62.29 35.99 -11.53
N SER A 95 -61.47 36.65 -12.36
CA SER A 95 -60.51 37.67 -11.88
C SER A 95 -61.21 39.04 -11.77
N PRO A 96 -60.66 39.95 -10.95
CA PRO A 96 -59.95 41.06 -11.56
C PRO A 96 -58.61 41.43 -10.89
N LEU A 97 -57.77 42.07 -11.72
CA LEU A 97 -56.55 42.86 -11.50
C LEU A 97 -56.70 43.88 -10.34
N SER A 98 -55.71 44.49 -9.68
CA SER A 98 -54.24 44.60 -9.70
C SER A 98 -53.85 45.40 -8.44
N SER A 99 -52.63 45.24 -7.90
CA SER A 99 -51.69 46.35 -7.58
C SER A 99 -50.59 45.93 -6.60
N ALA A 100 -49.37 46.35 -6.93
CA ALA A 100 -48.12 46.12 -6.23
C ALA A 100 -48.01 46.86 -4.89
N SER A 101 -47.18 46.35 -3.97
CA SER A 101 -46.15 47.13 -3.24
C SER A 101 -45.25 46.24 -2.37
N ASN A 102 -43.99 46.66 -2.29
CA ASN A 102 -42.83 46.01 -1.66
C ASN A 102 -42.77 46.16 -0.13
N THR A 103 -41.78 45.46 0.46
CA THR A 103 -41.13 45.67 1.78
C THR A 103 -41.98 45.35 3.02
N SER A 104 -41.54 44.66 4.08
CA SER A 104 -40.20 44.39 4.61
C SER A 104 -40.27 43.30 5.70
N THR A 105 -39.17 42.55 5.83
CA THR A 105 -38.50 42.14 7.07
C THR A 105 -39.37 41.76 8.29
N SER A 106 -39.34 40.48 8.68
CA SER A 106 -39.11 40.05 10.07
C SER A 106 -38.78 38.57 10.15
N LYS A 107 -37.60 38.30 10.70
CA LYS A 107 -36.97 37.00 10.95
C LYS A 107 -37.81 36.19 11.94
N SER A 108 -38.10 34.93 11.62
CA SER A 108 -38.27 33.89 12.64
C SER A 108 -37.15 32.87 12.47
N LEU A 109 -36.03 33.19 13.11
CA LEU A 109 -34.98 32.24 13.44
C LEU A 109 -35.51 31.39 14.59
N LEU A 110 -35.63 30.09 14.38
CA LEU A 110 -35.38 28.98 15.32
C LEU A 110 -36.06 27.70 14.81
N ALA A 111 -35.47 27.12 13.76
CA ALA A 111 -35.51 25.69 13.51
C ALA A 111 -34.12 25.31 13.01
N GLN A 112 -33.28 24.81 13.92
CA GLN A 112 -31.94 24.33 13.60
C GLN A 112 -32.04 23.16 12.59
N PRO A 113 -31.37 23.21 11.43
CA PRO A 113 -31.05 22.02 10.66
C PRO A 113 -29.68 21.52 11.13
N LEU A 114 -29.62 20.81 12.25
CA LEU A 114 -28.37 20.18 12.70
C LEU A 114 -28.43 18.69 12.35
N ARG A 115 -27.55 18.32 11.40
CA ARG A 115 -27.38 17.01 10.71
C ARG A 115 -28.20 16.81 9.44
N SER A 116 -27.92 17.65 8.44
CA SER A 116 -27.81 17.13 7.07
C SER A 116 -26.33 17.15 6.68
N GLU A 117 -25.54 16.30 7.33
CA GLU A 117 -24.23 15.94 6.78
C GLU A 117 -24.49 15.04 5.57
N VAL A 118 -24.03 15.54 4.43
CA VAL A 118 -24.18 14.97 3.10
C VAL A 118 -23.72 13.51 3.12
N ALA A 119 -24.65 12.56 3.13
CA ALA A 119 -24.32 11.17 2.84
C ALA A 119 -23.68 11.14 1.43
N GLN A 120 -22.46 10.64 1.33
CA GLN A 120 -21.79 10.50 0.04
C GLN A 120 -22.58 9.49 -0.80
N THR A 121 -23.20 9.94 -1.89
CA THR A 121 -23.86 9.06 -2.86
C THR A 121 -22.80 8.50 -3.79
N LEU A 122 -22.57 7.18 -3.70
CA LEU A 122 -21.66 6.48 -4.60
C LEU A 122 -22.37 6.10 -5.91
N ALA A 123 -21.69 6.29 -7.04
CA ALA A 123 -22.11 5.74 -8.31
C ALA A 123 -22.07 4.19 -8.30
N PRO A 124 -22.77 3.49 -9.21
CA PRO A 124 -22.76 2.03 -9.27
C PRO A 124 -21.35 1.42 -9.39
N THR A 125 -20.50 2.02 -10.23
CA THR A 125 -19.09 1.61 -10.40
C THR A 125 -18.27 1.80 -9.13
N GLU A 126 -18.48 2.91 -8.42
CA GLU A 126 -17.83 3.19 -7.14
C GLU A 126 -18.26 2.19 -6.06
N PHE A 127 -19.56 1.82 -6.04
CA PHE A 127 -20.07 0.81 -5.12
C PHE A 127 -19.45 -0.56 -5.39
N GLU A 128 -19.31 -0.96 -6.66
CA GLU A 128 -18.64 -2.22 -7.03
C GLU A 128 -17.16 -2.24 -6.63
N LEU A 129 -16.46 -1.11 -6.77
CA LEU A 129 -15.07 -0.97 -6.36
C LEU A 129 -14.93 -0.97 -4.82
N LEU A 130 -15.82 -0.29 -4.10
CA LEU A 130 -15.84 -0.33 -2.64
C LEU A 130 -16.15 -1.74 -2.12
N LYS A 131 -17.11 -2.43 -2.73
CA LYS A 131 -17.39 -3.84 -2.42
C LYS A 131 -16.14 -4.71 -2.62
N HIS A 132 -15.47 -4.53 -3.77
CA HIS A 132 -14.23 -5.23 -4.06
C HIS A 132 -13.13 -4.94 -3.02
N TYR A 133 -13.01 -3.69 -2.56
CA TYR A 133 -12.08 -3.34 -1.49
C TYR A 133 -12.37 -4.10 -0.18
N LEU A 134 -13.63 -4.08 0.26
CA LEU A 134 -14.06 -4.67 1.52
C LEU A 134 -13.97 -6.21 1.53
N GLU A 135 -14.23 -6.84 0.39
CA GLU A 135 -14.28 -8.30 0.27
C GLU A 135 -12.94 -8.94 -0.11
N HIS A 136 -12.08 -8.19 -0.83
CA HIS A 136 -10.87 -8.71 -1.46
C HIS A 136 -9.63 -7.85 -1.14
N THR A 137 -9.53 -6.63 -1.68
CA THR A 137 -8.30 -5.81 -1.63
C THR A 137 -7.76 -5.61 -0.21
N SER A 138 -8.62 -5.27 0.75
CA SER A 138 -8.22 -5.04 2.14
C SER A 138 -7.68 -6.31 2.82
N ARG A 139 -8.16 -7.49 2.44
CA ARG A 139 -7.71 -8.78 2.98
C ARG A 139 -6.37 -9.18 2.40
N ASP A 140 -6.18 -8.98 1.10
CA ASP A 140 -4.92 -9.31 0.42
C ASP A 140 -3.76 -8.38 0.82
N LEU A 141 -4.07 -7.16 1.27
CA LEU A 141 -3.09 -6.24 1.85
C LEU A 141 -2.71 -6.59 3.30
N THR A 142 -3.65 -7.17 4.07
CA THR A 142 -3.47 -7.49 5.49
C THR A 142 -2.43 -8.59 5.68
N VAL A 143 -1.40 -8.34 6.49
CA VAL A 143 -0.40 -9.37 6.84
C VAL A 143 -0.27 -9.61 8.33
N ASP A 144 -0.41 -8.58 9.15
CA ASP A 144 -0.42 -8.70 10.62
C ASP A 144 -1.79 -8.29 11.22
N PRO A 145 -2.07 -8.65 12.48
CA PRO A 145 -3.33 -8.31 13.14
C PRO A 145 -3.59 -6.79 13.26
N ASP A 146 -2.53 -5.97 13.29
CA ASP A 146 -2.64 -4.51 13.38
C ASP A 146 -3.08 -3.90 12.03
N ASP A 147 -2.59 -4.44 10.92
CA ASP A 147 -3.03 -4.12 9.57
C ASP A 147 -4.50 -4.50 9.37
N GLN A 148 -4.96 -5.59 10.00
CA GLN A 148 -6.32 -6.12 9.80
C GLN A 148 -7.39 -5.10 10.20
N TYR A 149 -7.31 -4.56 11.42
CA TYR A 149 -8.25 -3.54 11.86
C TYR A 149 -8.17 -2.30 10.98
N THR A 150 -6.94 -1.86 10.68
CA THR A 150 -6.68 -0.65 9.91
C THR A 150 -7.31 -0.70 8.52
N LEU A 151 -7.01 -1.75 7.74
CA LEU A 151 -7.41 -1.87 6.35
C LEU A 151 -8.86 -2.32 6.18
N GLN A 152 -9.39 -3.16 7.07
CA GLN A 152 -10.73 -3.74 6.92
C GLN A 152 -11.82 -2.95 7.66
N VAL A 153 -11.46 -2.12 8.64
CA VAL A 153 -12.43 -1.38 9.48
C VAL A 153 -12.11 0.10 9.58
N GLY A 154 -10.89 0.46 9.99
CA GLY A 154 -10.49 1.84 10.25
C GLY A 154 -10.60 2.74 9.02
N ILE A 155 -9.89 2.37 7.95
CA ILE A 155 -9.86 3.13 6.69
C ILE A 155 -11.25 3.21 6.03
N PRO A 156 -12.04 2.13 5.87
CA PRO A 156 -13.40 2.22 5.36
C PRO A 156 -14.30 3.21 6.13
N ASN A 157 -14.24 3.20 7.46
CA ASN A 157 -15.05 4.09 8.28
C ASN A 157 -14.64 5.56 8.12
N LEU A 158 -13.34 5.84 8.01
CA LEU A 158 -12.85 7.19 7.67
C LEU A 158 -13.25 7.60 6.26
N ALA A 159 -13.15 6.68 5.29
CA ALA A 159 -13.47 6.95 3.88
C ALA A 159 -14.92 7.37 3.68
N ILE A 160 -15.88 6.74 4.38
CA ILE A 160 -17.30 7.12 4.33
C ILE A 160 -17.53 8.58 4.74
N GLN A 161 -16.67 9.12 5.61
CA GLN A 161 -16.74 10.50 6.10
C GLN A 161 -15.88 11.47 5.29
N SER A 162 -15.00 10.97 4.42
CA SER A 162 -14.04 11.76 3.66
C SER A 162 -14.03 11.38 2.19
N LYS A 163 -14.63 12.24 1.35
CA LYS A 163 -14.68 12.07 -0.11
C LYS A 163 -13.31 11.83 -0.74
N PRO A 164 -12.25 12.61 -0.44
CA PRO A 164 -10.94 12.33 -1.02
C PRO A 164 -10.36 10.99 -0.57
N LEU A 165 -10.56 10.59 0.68
CA LEU A 165 -10.11 9.28 1.16
C LEU A 165 -10.86 8.14 0.49
N MET A 166 -12.18 8.27 0.30
CA MET A 166 -12.97 7.32 -0.49
C MET A 166 -12.40 7.13 -1.89
N LYS A 167 -12.07 8.22 -2.59
CA LYS A 167 -11.44 8.13 -3.92
C LYS A 167 -10.10 7.37 -3.90
N SER A 168 -9.26 7.53 -2.88
CA SER A 168 -8.03 6.73 -2.77
C SER A 168 -8.29 5.25 -2.52
N VAL A 169 -9.31 4.91 -1.71
CA VAL A 169 -9.74 3.53 -1.51
C VAL A 169 -10.22 2.92 -2.84
N LEU A 170 -11.03 3.65 -3.60
CA LEU A 170 -11.54 3.23 -4.91
C LEU A 170 -10.42 3.09 -5.95
N ALA A 171 -9.46 4.01 -5.99
CA ALA A 171 -8.29 3.94 -6.86
C ALA A 171 -7.47 2.67 -6.59
N LEU A 172 -7.21 2.36 -5.31
CA LEU A 172 -6.49 1.16 -4.92
C LEU A 172 -7.27 -0.12 -5.27
N ALA A 173 -8.59 -0.13 -5.06
CA ALA A 173 -9.45 -1.25 -5.42
C ALA A 173 -9.49 -1.50 -6.94
N ALA A 174 -9.53 -0.44 -7.75
CA ALA A 174 -9.51 -0.54 -9.20
C ALA A 174 -8.20 -1.16 -9.71
N VAL A 175 -7.06 -0.76 -9.15
CA VAL A 175 -5.76 -1.39 -9.49
C VAL A 175 -5.67 -2.83 -8.99
N CYS A 176 -6.25 -3.14 -7.83
CA CYS A 176 -6.36 -4.52 -7.36
C CYS A 176 -7.12 -5.39 -8.37
N LYS A 177 -8.25 -4.90 -8.92
CA LYS A 177 -8.96 -5.59 -10.00
C LYS A 177 -8.10 -5.77 -11.25
N CYS A 178 -7.27 -4.78 -11.63
CA CYS A 178 -6.31 -4.99 -12.72
C CYS A 178 -5.37 -6.17 -12.40
N SER A 179 -4.88 -6.27 -11.17
CA SER A 179 -4.03 -7.38 -10.73
C SER A 179 -4.75 -8.73 -10.79
N ASP A 180 -6.04 -8.79 -10.46
CA ASP A 180 -6.83 -10.02 -10.54
C ASP A 180 -7.02 -10.48 -12.00
N ILE A 181 -7.23 -9.54 -12.93
CA ILE A 181 -7.31 -9.84 -14.37
C ILE A 181 -5.96 -10.36 -14.87
N ILE A 182 -4.86 -9.67 -14.52
CA ILE A 182 -3.50 -10.06 -14.90
C ILE A 182 -3.13 -11.45 -14.40
N ASN A 183 -3.52 -11.78 -13.17
CA ASN A 183 -3.24 -13.08 -12.54
C ASN A 183 -4.36 -14.11 -12.78
N GLY A 184 -5.32 -13.79 -13.65
CA GLY A 184 -6.48 -14.61 -13.95
C GLY A 184 -6.15 -15.91 -14.72
N PRO A 185 -7.16 -16.73 -15.03
CA PRO A 185 -6.99 -18.05 -15.63
C PRO A 185 -6.35 -18.06 -17.02
N HIS A 186 -6.34 -16.92 -17.74
CA HIS A 186 -5.65 -16.77 -19.03
C HIS A 186 -4.12 -16.62 -18.88
N GLY A 187 -3.62 -16.36 -17.66
CA GLY A 187 -2.20 -16.32 -17.35
C GLY A 187 -1.40 -15.36 -18.24
N PRO A 188 -0.14 -15.68 -18.59
CA PRO A 188 0.70 -14.80 -19.42
C PRO A 188 0.25 -14.66 -20.89
N GLN A 189 -0.78 -15.40 -21.33
CA GLN A 189 -1.44 -15.24 -22.63
C GLN A 189 -2.69 -14.39 -22.47
N ALA A 190 -2.49 -13.09 -22.21
CA ALA A 190 -3.58 -12.15 -22.07
C ALA A 190 -4.37 -12.02 -23.39
N CYS A 191 -5.69 -12.11 -23.32
CA CYS A 191 -6.53 -11.74 -24.45
C CYS A 191 -6.43 -10.22 -24.69
N ASN A 192 -6.64 -9.76 -25.93
CA ASN A 192 -6.79 -8.32 -26.20
C ASN A 192 -7.89 -7.70 -25.34
N ASP A 193 -8.97 -8.45 -25.05
CA ASP A 193 -10.06 -8.03 -24.18
C ASP A 193 -9.61 -7.79 -22.71
N ASP A 194 -8.78 -8.68 -22.16
CA ASP A 194 -8.20 -8.50 -20.81
C ASP A 194 -7.34 -7.23 -20.76
N ARG A 195 -6.59 -6.97 -21.83
CA ARG A 195 -5.70 -5.81 -21.94
C ARG A 195 -6.51 -4.51 -22.00
N ASP A 196 -7.56 -4.45 -22.80
CA ASP A 196 -8.44 -3.29 -22.90
C ASP A 196 -9.13 -2.98 -21.57
N GLN A 197 -9.64 -4.03 -20.89
CA GLN A 197 -10.22 -3.89 -19.54
C GLN A 197 -9.21 -3.35 -18.52
N VAL A 198 -7.96 -3.82 -18.54
CA VAL A 198 -6.89 -3.32 -17.66
C VAL A 198 -6.57 -1.85 -17.96
N VAL A 199 -6.52 -1.44 -19.23
CA VAL A 199 -6.29 -0.04 -19.62
C VAL A 199 -7.41 0.86 -19.10
N GLU A 200 -8.68 0.47 -19.28
CA GLU A 200 -9.83 1.23 -18.79
C GLU A 200 -9.86 1.35 -17.27
N LEU A 201 -9.66 0.24 -16.55
CA LEU A 201 -9.62 0.23 -15.08
C LEU A 201 -8.45 1.06 -14.52
N LEU A 202 -7.27 0.98 -15.16
CA LEU A 202 -6.13 1.78 -14.74
C LEU A 202 -6.37 3.28 -14.97
N ALA A 203 -7.01 3.65 -16.08
CA ALA A 203 -7.40 5.03 -16.35
C ALA A 203 -8.39 5.55 -15.31
N LEU A 204 -9.41 4.75 -14.96
CA LEU A 204 -10.37 5.05 -13.90
C LEU A 204 -9.67 5.20 -12.54
N ALA A 205 -8.75 4.30 -12.21
CA ALA A 205 -7.97 4.37 -10.98
C ALA A 205 -7.12 5.65 -10.90
N ASN A 206 -6.50 6.04 -12.02
CA ASN A 206 -5.74 7.28 -12.12
C ASN A 206 -6.63 8.52 -11.98
N GLN A 207 -7.84 8.50 -12.51
CA GLN A 207 -8.81 9.58 -12.31
C GLN A 207 -9.12 9.75 -10.82
N TYR A 208 -9.51 8.68 -10.11
CA TYR A 208 -9.79 8.75 -8.68
C TYR A 208 -8.57 9.20 -7.86
N HIS A 209 -7.37 8.72 -8.20
CA HIS A 209 -6.13 9.15 -7.59
C HIS A 209 -5.92 10.67 -7.74
N MET A 210 -6.02 11.19 -8.96
CA MET A 210 -5.82 12.62 -9.25
C MET A 210 -6.89 13.49 -8.57
N GLU A 211 -8.14 13.06 -8.57
CA GLU A 211 -9.22 13.76 -7.89
C GLU A 211 -9.03 13.78 -6.37
N SER A 212 -8.60 12.67 -5.77
CA SER A 212 -8.29 12.59 -4.34
C SER A 212 -7.17 13.58 -3.96
N LEU A 213 -6.09 13.61 -4.76
CA LEU A 213 -4.95 14.49 -4.52
C LEU A 213 -5.36 15.97 -4.54
N ARG A 214 -6.13 16.37 -5.56
CA ARG A 214 -6.63 17.74 -5.70
C ARG A 214 -7.49 18.15 -4.51
N GLU A 215 -8.43 17.29 -4.10
CA GLU A 215 -9.34 17.56 -2.98
C GLU A 215 -8.59 17.65 -1.64
N ILE A 216 -7.56 16.83 -1.40
CA ILE A 216 -6.73 16.94 -0.19
C ILE A 216 -5.85 18.17 -0.20
N GLN A 217 -5.21 18.51 -1.33
CA GLN A 217 -4.42 19.72 -1.43
C GLN A 217 -5.25 20.97 -1.18
N ALA A 218 -6.51 20.99 -1.64
CA ALA A 218 -7.43 22.09 -1.39
C ALA A 218 -7.88 22.20 0.08
N THR A 219 -7.97 21.08 0.80
CA THR A 219 -8.47 21.04 2.19
C THR A 219 -7.38 21.09 3.25
N LEU A 220 -6.11 20.87 2.87
CA LEU A 220 -4.95 20.87 3.78
C LEU A 220 -4.75 22.17 4.59
N PRO A 221 -4.97 23.37 4.04
CA PRO A 221 -4.78 24.63 4.81
C PRO A 221 -5.84 24.85 5.90
N GLU A 222 -6.99 24.20 5.81
CA GLU A 222 -8.19 24.54 6.60
C GLU A 222 -8.53 23.50 7.69
N ALA A 223 -8.03 22.27 7.57
CA ALA A 223 -8.55 21.14 8.33
C ALA A 223 -7.54 20.52 9.31
N LYS A 224 -7.90 20.47 10.60
CA LYS A 224 -7.30 19.56 11.62
C LYS A 224 -7.71 18.09 11.40
N GLN A 225 -7.88 17.65 10.16
CA GLN A 225 -8.31 16.29 9.80
C GLN A 225 -7.10 15.41 9.47
N TYR A 226 -6.14 15.35 10.39
CA TYR A 226 -4.88 14.63 10.17
C TYR A 226 -5.07 13.13 9.92
N ASP A 227 -6.12 12.52 10.49
CA ASP A 227 -6.51 11.14 10.20
C ASP A 227 -6.77 10.94 8.71
N ASN A 228 -7.51 11.85 8.07
CA ASN A 228 -7.83 11.76 6.65
C ASN A 228 -6.58 11.95 5.78
N VAL A 229 -5.73 12.92 6.11
CA VAL A 229 -4.47 13.18 5.37
C VAL A 229 -3.55 11.96 5.44
N LEU A 230 -3.35 11.42 6.64
CA LEU A 230 -2.39 10.34 6.85
C LEU A 230 -2.91 8.99 6.32
N ALA A 231 -4.20 8.69 6.49
CA ALA A 231 -4.83 7.52 5.89
C ALA A 231 -4.80 7.60 4.36
N ASN A 232 -5.04 8.79 3.80
CA ASN A 232 -4.98 8.99 2.35
C ASN A 232 -3.57 8.77 1.81
N ALA A 233 -2.56 9.37 2.43
CA ALA A 233 -1.18 9.18 2.03
C ALA A 233 -0.77 7.69 2.06
N ALA A 234 -1.24 6.94 3.06
CA ALA A 234 -1.02 5.50 3.12
C ALA A 234 -1.68 4.73 1.96
N MET A 235 -2.93 5.08 1.59
CA MET A 235 -3.61 4.46 0.44
C MET A 235 -2.94 4.83 -0.88
N MET A 236 -2.54 6.09 -1.05
CA MET A 236 -1.81 6.57 -2.22
C MET A 236 -0.46 5.89 -2.40
N GLY A 237 0.26 5.63 -1.30
CA GLY A 237 1.53 4.91 -1.35
C GLY A 237 1.38 3.51 -1.95
N MET A 238 0.38 2.75 -1.48
CA MET A 238 0.08 1.41 -2.02
C MET A 238 -0.42 1.47 -3.47
N TYR A 239 -1.28 2.43 -3.80
CA TYR A 239 -1.74 2.66 -5.16
C TYR A 239 -0.58 2.95 -6.12
N GLY A 240 0.39 3.78 -5.70
CA GLY A 240 1.53 4.18 -6.53
C GLY A 240 2.33 2.98 -7.03
N SER A 241 2.72 2.08 -6.12
CA SER A 241 3.44 0.85 -6.45
C SER A 241 2.57 -0.16 -7.22
N ALA A 242 1.31 -0.36 -6.82
CA ALA A 242 0.42 -1.31 -7.49
C ALA A 242 0.15 -0.88 -8.94
N SER A 243 -0.10 0.41 -9.17
CA SER A 243 -0.37 0.94 -10.50
C SER A 243 0.88 0.92 -11.39
N HIS A 244 2.07 1.03 -10.80
CA HIS A 244 3.33 0.84 -11.52
C HIS A 244 3.48 -0.61 -12.00
N ASN A 245 3.16 -1.59 -11.15
CA ASN A 245 3.13 -3.00 -11.55
C ASN A 245 2.19 -3.24 -12.74
N THR A 246 0.96 -2.70 -12.69
CA THR A 246 0.03 -2.78 -13.83
C THR A 246 0.60 -2.17 -15.11
N ARG A 247 1.29 -1.02 -15.04
CA ARG A 247 1.95 -0.40 -16.20
C ARG A 247 3.11 -1.23 -16.74
N ILE A 248 3.88 -1.89 -15.87
CA ILE A 248 4.94 -2.84 -16.27
C ILE A 248 4.34 -3.97 -17.09
N TRP A 249 3.23 -4.56 -16.63
CA TRP A 249 2.53 -5.59 -17.39
C TRP A 249 2.07 -5.09 -18.75
N LEU A 250 1.41 -3.92 -18.81
CA LEU A 250 0.97 -3.31 -20.07
C LEU A 250 2.12 -3.08 -21.06
N ALA A 251 3.30 -2.67 -20.56
CA ALA A 251 4.50 -2.47 -21.37
C ALA A 251 5.06 -3.80 -21.91
N LYS A 252 5.06 -4.87 -21.11
CA LYS A 252 5.50 -6.21 -21.51
C LYS A 252 4.59 -6.85 -22.55
N THR A 253 3.29 -6.54 -22.52
CA THR A 253 2.27 -7.11 -23.41
C THR A 253 1.92 -6.19 -24.59
N ALA A 254 2.64 -5.09 -24.78
CA ALA A 254 2.36 -4.14 -25.87
C ALA A 254 2.67 -4.78 -27.25
N THR A 255 1.78 -4.60 -28.22
CA THR A 255 2.02 -5.00 -29.62
C THR A 255 2.60 -3.84 -30.44
N PHE A 256 3.16 -4.13 -31.63
CA PHE A 256 3.72 -3.12 -32.53
C PHE A 256 2.68 -2.06 -32.98
N ALA A 257 1.39 -2.37 -32.91
CA ALA A 257 0.29 -1.44 -33.26
C ALA A 257 -0.08 -0.47 -32.11
N ASP A 258 0.41 -0.70 -30.89
CA ASP A 258 0.01 0.03 -29.67
C ASP A 258 0.81 1.33 -29.41
N GLN A 259 1.55 1.83 -30.40
CA GLN A 259 2.38 3.04 -30.30
C GLN A 259 1.60 4.35 -29.99
N ARG A 260 0.27 4.28 -29.89
CA ARG A 260 -0.61 5.36 -29.41
C ARG A 260 -0.71 5.48 -27.88
N LEU A 261 -0.11 4.58 -27.12
CA LEU A 261 -0.18 4.52 -25.64
C LEU A 261 1.04 5.16 -24.95
N ALA A 262 1.64 6.19 -25.58
CA ALA A 262 2.73 7.01 -25.02
C ALA A 262 2.42 7.57 -23.61
N ASP A 263 1.13 7.76 -23.27
CA ASP A 263 0.70 8.22 -21.95
C ASP A 263 0.53 7.12 -20.90
N SER A 264 0.55 5.85 -21.29
CA SER A 264 0.44 4.68 -20.38
C SER A 264 1.78 4.02 -20.04
N LEU A 265 2.85 4.37 -20.77
CA LEU A 265 4.19 3.94 -20.45
C LEU A 265 4.54 4.38 -19.02
N PRO A 266 5.33 3.59 -18.28
CA PRO A 266 5.71 3.96 -16.92
C PRO A 266 6.50 5.29 -16.91
N LYS A 267 5.82 6.39 -16.59
CA LYS A 267 6.46 7.67 -16.30
C LYS A 267 7.19 7.52 -14.96
N LEU A 268 8.45 7.13 -15.03
CA LEU A 268 9.32 7.03 -13.86
C LEU A 268 9.61 8.44 -13.35
N PRO A 269 9.72 8.69 -12.03
CA PRO A 269 9.62 7.81 -10.86
C PRO A 269 8.44 8.18 -9.94
N GLN A 270 7.26 8.37 -10.52
CA GLN A 270 6.08 8.79 -9.76
C GLN A 270 5.73 7.84 -8.61
N TRP A 271 5.94 6.53 -8.78
CA TRP A 271 5.64 5.54 -7.76
C TRP A 271 6.52 5.68 -6.50
N ILE A 272 7.81 6.07 -6.65
CA ILE A 272 8.72 6.29 -5.52
C ILE A 272 8.24 7.47 -4.69
N SER A 273 7.91 8.57 -5.36
CA SER A 273 7.35 9.77 -4.73
C SER A 273 6.03 9.49 -4.01
N LEU A 274 5.10 8.76 -4.65
CA LEU A 274 3.84 8.33 -4.02
C LEU A 274 4.07 7.42 -2.82
N PHE A 275 4.97 6.44 -2.94
CA PHE A 275 5.31 5.52 -1.86
C PHE A 275 5.97 6.23 -0.68
N ARG A 276 6.72 7.31 -0.94
CA ARG A 276 7.36 8.15 0.08
C ARG A 276 6.40 9.16 0.72
N ALA A 277 5.28 9.49 0.08
CA ALA A 277 4.34 10.51 0.55
C ALA A 277 3.83 10.23 1.97
N VAL A 278 3.53 8.98 2.31
CA VAL A 278 3.10 8.60 3.68
C VAL A 278 4.18 8.86 4.73
N HIS A 279 5.44 8.63 4.40
CA HIS A 279 6.56 8.93 5.29
C HIS A 279 6.70 10.45 5.50
N LEU A 280 6.60 11.25 4.43
CA LEU A 280 6.67 12.70 4.52
C LEU A 280 5.50 13.28 5.33
N ALA A 281 4.28 12.76 5.13
CA ALA A 281 3.12 13.15 5.92
C ALA A 281 3.32 12.82 7.41
N TYR A 282 3.80 11.61 7.72
CA TYR A 282 4.07 11.18 9.10
C TYR A 282 5.12 12.07 9.78
N VAL A 283 6.28 12.28 9.13
CA VAL A 283 7.37 13.12 9.66
C VAL A 283 6.96 14.58 9.78
N GLY A 284 6.20 15.10 8.80
CA GLY A 284 5.67 16.45 8.84
C GLY A 284 4.81 16.69 10.08
N LEU A 285 3.89 15.78 10.39
CA LEU A 285 3.04 15.86 11.58
C LEU A 285 3.84 15.70 12.88
N LEU A 286 4.85 14.84 12.88
CA LEU A 286 5.74 14.62 14.04
C LEU A 286 6.54 15.88 14.40
N ASN A 287 7.03 16.60 13.38
CA ASN A 287 7.93 17.74 13.55
C ASN A 287 7.21 19.09 13.70
N ASN A 288 5.94 19.20 13.34
CA ASN A 288 5.20 20.46 13.41
C ASN A 288 4.78 20.78 14.86
N ARG A 289 5.64 21.51 15.59
CA ARG A 289 5.35 22.02 16.94
C ARG A 289 4.70 23.39 16.83
N LEU A 290 3.41 23.49 17.17
CA LEU A 290 2.58 24.69 17.35
C LEU A 290 3.24 26.06 17.08
N GLY A 291 2.96 26.62 15.90
CA GLY A 291 2.96 28.06 15.71
C GLY A 291 1.60 28.64 16.15
N THR A 292 1.48 29.03 17.42
CA THR A 292 0.61 30.12 17.93
C THR A 292 0.81 30.27 19.45
N ALA A 293 1.82 31.03 19.88
CA ALA A 293 1.79 31.86 21.08
C ALA A 293 3.05 32.74 21.15
N ASP A 294 2.84 33.96 21.61
CA ASP A 294 3.66 35.15 21.57
C ASP A 294 4.85 35.15 22.58
N MET A 295 5.88 35.93 22.24
CA MET A 295 6.95 36.57 23.05
C MET A 295 7.35 36.00 24.44
N GLY A 296 8.66 35.70 24.62
CA GLY A 296 9.31 35.72 25.94
C GLY A 296 10.61 34.93 26.05
N HIS A 297 11.71 35.60 26.41
CA HIS A 297 13.09 35.11 26.48
C HIS A 297 13.38 33.89 27.40
N SER A 298 14.47 33.21 27.03
CA SER A 298 15.53 32.59 27.86
C SER A 298 15.61 31.04 28.02
N PRO A 299 16.82 30.50 28.24
CA PRO A 299 17.28 29.27 27.58
C PRO A 299 17.38 28.02 28.49
N ALA A 300 17.47 26.88 27.80
CA ALA A 300 18.09 25.61 28.17
C ALA A 300 17.82 25.01 29.57
N ARG A 301 17.10 23.88 29.61
CA ARG A 301 17.22 22.86 30.68
C ARG A 301 17.07 21.44 30.14
N SER A 302 17.99 20.59 30.59
CA SER A 302 18.22 19.19 30.23
C SER A 302 17.03 18.25 30.51
N PRO A 303 16.99 17.04 29.91
CA PRO A 303 15.89 16.09 30.08
C PRO A 303 15.92 15.44 31.46
N VAL A 304 14.75 15.37 32.13
CA VAL A 304 14.53 14.64 33.38
C VAL A 304 13.91 13.28 33.07
N HIS A 305 14.42 12.23 33.69
CA HIS A 305 13.93 10.84 33.60
C HIS A 305 12.45 10.69 34.05
N PRO A 306 11.65 9.79 33.43
CA PRO A 306 10.29 9.53 33.90
C PRO A 306 10.27 8.55 35.08
N MET A 307 9.56 8.94 36.14
CA MET A 307 9.12 8.07 37.23
C MET A 307 7.79 7.41 36.86
N ALA A 308 7.66 6.13 37.22
CA ALA A 308 6.52 5.26 36.94
C ALA A 308 5.19 5.79 37.52
N GLY A 309 4.14 5.77 36.69
CA GLY A 309 2.76 6.07 37.09
C GLY A 309 1.78 5.11 36.41
N ASN A 310 1.00 4.41 37.23
CA ASN A 310 0.06 3.34 36.88
C ASN A 310 -0.87 3.64 35.68
N GLY A 311 -0.76 2.83 34.63
CA GLY A 311 -1.71 2.78 33.52
C GLY A 311 -2.81 1.73 33.76
N MET A 312 -4.07 2.16 33.64
CA MET A 312 -5.25 1.29 33.57
C MET A 312 -5.16 0.37 32.34
N GLN A 313 -5.14 -0.94 32.58
CA GLN A 313 -5.26 -1.97 31.54
C GLN A 313 -6.70 -2.02 31.00
N TYR A 314 -6.88 -1.74 29.71
CA TYR A 314 -8.06 -2.16 28.98
C TYR A 314 -7.76 -3.51 28.29
N GLU A 315 -8.32 -4.58 28.83
CA GLU A 315 -8.12 -5.95 28.39
C GLU A 315 -9.07 -6.27 27.21
N TYR A 316 -8.56 -6.21 25.98
CA TYR A 316 -9.26 -6.76 24.81
C TYR A 316 -8.90 -8.25 24.65
N ASN A 317 -9.80 -9.13 25.08
CA ASN A 317 -9.67 -10.58 24.90
C ASN A 317 -9.99 -11.00 23.45
N VAL A 318 -8.98 -10.99 22.58
CA VAL A 318 -9.05 -11.69 21.29
C VAL A 318 -8.71 -13.16 21.52
N SER A 319 -9.71 -14.03 21.40
CA SER A 319 -9.50 -15.49 21.49
C SER A 319 -8.56 -15.96 20.39
N SER A 320 -7.34 -16.30 20.76
CA SER A 320 -6.34 -16.97 19.94
C SER A 320 -6.86 -18.37 19.59
N ARG A 321 -7.32 -18.57 18.36
CA ARG A 321 -7.45 -19.90 17.78
C ARG A 321 -6.38 -20.01 16.71
N GLY A 322 -5.19 -20.41 17.15
CA GLY A 322 -4.03 -20.60 16.31
C GLY A 322 -4.27 -21.73 15.30
N GLU A 323 -4.35 -21.36 14.03
CA GLU A 323 -3.63 -22.06 12.98
C GLU A 323 -2.39 -21.21 12.69
N GLN A 324 -1.20 -21.76 12.92
CA GLN A 324 0.04 -21.17 12.43
C GLN A 324 0.03 -21.22 10.90
N THR A 325 -0.63 -20.28 10.26
CA THR A 325 -0.33 -19.95 8.86
C THR A 325 1.00 -19.23 8.85
N GLN A 326 2.03 -19.88 8.29
CA GLN A 326 3.27 -19.20 7.92
C GLN A 326 2.92 -17.90 7.17
N PRO A 327 3.61 -16.77 7.45
CA PRO A 327 3.36 -15.54 6.72
C PRO A 327 3.55 -15.79 5.23
N ARG A 328 2.47 -15.69 4.45
CA ARG A 328 2.53 -15.69 2.98
C ARG A 328 3.48 -14.58 2.55
N GLY A 329 4.66 -14.94 2.01
CA GLY A 329 5.60 -14.00 1.41
C GLY A 329 6.73 -13.47 2.31
N ALA A 330 7.28 -14.27 3.22
CA ALA A 330 8.58 -13.94 3.81
C ALA A 330 9.69 -14.08 2.74
N PRO A 331 10.62 -13.12 2.56
CA PRO A 331 11.74 -13.26 1.63
C PRO A 331 12.58 -14.51 1.80
N THR A 332 12.62 -15.12 2.99
CA THR A 332 13.28 -16.41 3.22
C THR A 332 12.68 -17.55 2.38
N THR A 333 11.44 -17.41 1.88
CA THR A 333 10.81 -18.36 0.96
C THR A 333 11.07 -18.05 -0.51
N HIS A 334 11.74 -16.92 -0.83
CA HIS A 334 12.07 -16.58 -2.20
C HIS A 334 13.27 -17.41 -2.69
N PRO A 335 13.23 -18.01 -3.89
CA PRO A 335 14.32 -18.86 -4.39
C PRO A 335 15.69 -18.18 -4.44
N LEU A 336 15.72 -16.86 -4.68
CA LEU A 336 16.96 -16.08 -4.72
C LEU A 336 17.54 -15.75 -3.35
N TYR A 337 16.77 -15.86 -2.26
CA TYR A 337 17.22 -15.45 -0.92
C TYR A 337 18.57 -16.06 -0.49
N PRO A 338 18.81 -17.38 -0.60
CA PRO A 338 20.10 -17.96 -0.23
C PRO A 338 21.26 -17.45 -1.10
N ILE A 339 21.03 -17.25 -2.40
CA ILE A 339 22.04 -16.74 -3.34
C ILE A 339 22.41 -15.29 -2.99
N LEU A 340 21.40 -14.45 -2.76
CA LEU A 340 21.62 -13.06 -2.36
C LEU A 340 22.29 -12.99 -0.99
N GLY A 341 21.87 -13.81 -0.02
CA GLY A 341 22.50 -13.86 1.31
C GLY A 341 23.99 -14.23 1.26
N ALA A 342 24.38 -15.13 0.35
CA ALA A 342 25.77 -15.54 0.17
C ALA A 342 26.63 -14.50 -0.58
N THR A 343 26.05 -13.70 -1.47
CA THR A 343 26.80 -12.81 -2.38
C THR A 343 26.70 -11.32 -2.02
N ALA A 344 25.69 -10.92 -1.24
CA ALA A 344 25.46 -9.52 -0.87
C ALA A 344 26.63 -8.93 -0.09
N GLY A 345 27.28 -9.67 0.80
CA GLY A 345 28.42 -9.18 1.59
C GLY A 345 29.59 -8.70 0.72
N SER A 346 30.01 -9.52 -0.25
CA SER A 346 31.07 -9.13 -1.20
C SER A 346 30.65 -7.98 -2.11
N ALA A 347 29.39 -7.97 -2.55
CA ALA A 347 28.85 -6.89 -3.39
C ALA A 347 28.86 -5.55 -2.65
N MET A 348 28.41 -5.54 -1.38
CA MET A 348 28.42 -4.33 -0.55
C MET A 348 29.84 -3.84 -0.30
N SER A 349 30.82 -4.73 -0.08
CA SER A 349 32.22 -4.31 0.07
C SER A 349 32.70 -3.53 -1.16
N ARG A 350 32.48 -4.07 -2.36
CA ARG A 350 32.89 -3.43 -3.63
C ARG A 350 32.19 -2.07 -3.82
N LEU A 351 30.89 -1.99 -3.54
CA LEU A 351 30.14 -0.73 -3.63
C LEU A 351 30.65 0.33 -2.64
N ASN A 352 31.00 -0.07 -1.42
CA ASN A 352 31.58 0.83 -0.42
C ASN A 352 32.99 1.30 -0.82
N ASP A 353 33.83 0.43 -1.36
CA ASP A 353 35.16 0.79 -1.86
C ASP A 353 35.06 1.80 -3.01
N LYS A 354 34.16 1.56 -3.97
CA LYS A 354 33.87 2.49 -5.07
C LYS A 354 33.40 3.86 -4.58
N ALA A 355 32.48 3.89 -3.62
CA ALA A 355 32.01 5.14 -3.04
C ALA A 355 33.16 5.93 -2.37
N ARG A 356 34.06 5.24 -1.67
CA ARG A 356 35.25 5.85 -1.04
C ARG A 356 36.22 6.41 -2.08
N ASP A 357 36.48 5.68 -3.16
CA ASP A 357 37.40 6.11 -4.21
C ASP A 357 36.91 7.38 -4.91
N ILE A 358 35.59 7.50 -5.14
CA ILE A 358 34.97 8.73 -5.66
C ILE A 358 35.20 9.91 -4.73
N SER A 359 35.04 9.71 -3.41
CA SER A 359 35.32 10.78 -2.43
C SER A 359 36.78 11.22 -2.46
N ILE A 360 37.71 10.30 -2.73
CA ILE A 360 39.14 10.61 -2.83
C ILE A 360 39.39 11.43 -4.10
N VAL A 361 38.91 10.98 -5.25
CA VAL A 361 39.05 11.69 -6.54
C VAL A 361 38.50 13.12 -6.46
N GLN A 362 37.35 13.32 -5.81
CA GLN A 362 36.77 14.65 -5.63
C GLN A 362 37.61 15.54 -4.70
N LYS A 363 38.27 14.96 -3.68
CA LYS A 363 39.16 15.67 -2.75
C LYS A 363 40.55 15.95 -3.32
N THR A 364 41.02 15.17 -4.30
CA THR A 364 42.33 15.35 -4.95
C THR A 364 42.26 16.27 -6.17
N SER A 365 41.09 16.37 -6.83
CA SER A 365 40.85 17.32 -7.93
C SER A 365 41.07 18.82 -7.62
N PRO A 366 41.11 19.32 -6.36
CA PRO A 366 41.45 20.73 -6.07
C PRO A 366 42.95 21.04 -6.02
N LEU A 367 43.86 20.05 -6.02
CA LEU A 367 45.27 20.28 -5.64
C LEU A 367 46.32 20.12 -6.75
N ASP A 368 45.96 19.60 -7.93
CA ASP A 368 46.94 19.32 -9.00
C ASP A 368 46.90 20.28 -10.20
N LEU A 369 46.10 21.36 -10.16
CA LEU A 369 46.00 22.31 -11.29
C LEU A 369 45.91 23.80 -10.90
N THR A 370 46.46 24.22 -9.74
CA THR A 370 46.72 25.65 -9.50
C THR A 370 48.01 26.13 -10.19
N SER A 371 48.20 25.73 -11.45
CA SER A 371 49.17 26.30 -12.37
C SER A 371 48.47 26.57 -13.69
N PHE A 372 48.11 27.85 -13.88
CA PHE A 372 47.67 28.51 -15.11
C PHE A 372 46.22 28.28 -15.58
N TYR A 373 45.45 29.37 -15.49
CA TYR A 373 44.11 29.69 -15.99
C TYR A 373 42.88 29.40 -15.11
N ASP A 374 42.09 30.47 -14.94
CA ASP A 374 40.85 30.60 -14.18
C ASP A 374 39.78 29.57 -14.58
N LEU A 375 39.59 28.52 -13.78
CA LEU A 375 38.38 27.71 -13.78
C LEU A 375 37.72 27.79 -12.39
N GLU A 376 36.41 28.06 -12.40
CA GLU A 376 35.59 28.23 -11.20
C GLU A 376 35.77 27.08 -10.19
N PRO A 377 35.73 27.36 -8.88
CA PRO A 377 35.79 26.33 -7.85
C PRO A 377 34.64 25.31 -8.03
N PRO A 378 34.84 24.04 -7.64
CA PRO A 378 33.83 23.00 -7.80
C PRO A 378 32.50 23.45 -7.17
N HIS A 379 31.43 23.34 -7.97
CA HIS A 379 30.11 23.84 -7.63
C HIS A 379 29.63 23.23 -6.28
N PRO A 380 29.17 24.02 -5.29
CA PRO A 380 28.77 23.54 -3.96
C PRO A 380 27.71 22.42 -4.01
N GLN A 381 26.91 22.38 -5.08
CA GLN A 381 25.92 21.34 -5.39
C GLN A 381 26.54 19.93 -5.50
N SER A 382 27.73 19.80 -6.10
CA SER A 382 28.36 18.49 -6.34
C SER A 382 28.77 17.80 -5.03
N ASN A 383 29.12 18.57 -3.99
CA ASN A 383 29.48 18.04 -2.68
C ASN A 383 28.24 17.60 -1.90
N THR A 384 27.14 18.35 -1.97
CA THR A 384 25.87 17.95 -1.35
C THR A 384 25.27 16.70 -1.99
N ASP A 385 25.46 16.52 -3.30
CA ASP A 385 24.96 15.37 -4.05
C ASP A 385 25.66 14.07 -3.64
N LEU A 386 26.99 14.10 -3.56
CA LEU A 386 27.76 12.93 -3.09
C LEU A 386 27.50 12.64 -1.62
N GLN A 387 27.36 13.67 -0.77
CA GLN A 387 26.95 13.48 0.63
C GLN A 387 25.58 12.77 0.73
N ALA A 388 24.62 13.11 -0.13
CA ALA A 388 23.33 12.44 -0.18
C ALA A 388 23.47 10.96 -0.60
N CYS A 389 24.34 10.65 -1.57
CA CYS A 389 24.66 9.27 -1.95
C CYS A 389 25.31 8.48 -0.82
N HIS A 390 26.26 9.06 -0.09
CA HIS A 390 26.89 8.39 1.07
C HIS A 390 25.88 8.10 2.19
N ALA A 391 24.99 9.05 2.49
CA ALA A 391 23.92 8.83 3.46
C ALA A 391 22.97 7.71 3.00
N ALA A 392 22.63 7.66 1.71
CA ALA A 392 21.83 6.57 1.16
C ALA A 392 22.54 5.21 1.24
N LEU A 393 23.84 5.15 0.92
CA LEU A 393 24.64 3.94 1.04
C LEU A 393 24.72 3.43 2.48
N ALA A 394 24.87 4.32 3.46
CA ALA A 394 24.87 3.94 4.88
C ALA A 394 23.53 3.30 5.30
N ILE A 395 22.41 3.89 4.88
CA ILE A 395 21.06 3.33 5.10
C ILE A 395 20.93 1.96 4.42
N PHE A 396 21.43 1.84 3.19
CA PHE A 396 21.35 0.59 2.44
C PHE A 396 22.16 -0.53 3.09
N ASN A 397 23.37 -0.24 3.60
CA ASN A 397 24.19 -1.20 4.35
C ASN A 397 23.43 -1.76 5.57
N ASP A 398 22.73 -0.91 6.33
CA ASP A 398 21.89 -1.34 7.46
C ASP A 398 20.73 -2.24 7.00
N ILE A 399 20.07 -1.89 5.89
CA ILE A 399 18.99 -2.69 5.32
C ILE A 399 19.48 -4.09 4.89
N VAL A 400 20.63 -4.18 4.21
CA VAL A 400 21.23 -5.45 3.80
C VAL A 400 21.57 -6.31 5.03
N ALA A 401 22.20 -5.71 6.04
CA ALA A 401 22.54 -6.40 7.29
C ALA A 401 21.29 -6.95 8.01
N ASN A 402 20.21 -6.17 8.06
CA ASN A 402 18.95 -6.57 8.67
C ASN A 402 18.16 -7.59 7.83
N THR A 403 18.32 -7.58 6.50
CA THR A 403 17.63 -8.50 5.58
C THR A 403 18.22 -9.91 5.61
N PHE A 404 19.55 -10.02 5.74
CA PHE A 404 20.28 -11.30 5.69
C PHE A 404 20.88 -11.73 7.04
N ARG A 405 20.41 -11.15 8.16
CA ARG A 405 20.91 -11.48 9.49
C ARG A 405 20.82 -12.99 9.75
N ALA A 406 21.97 -13.64 9.94
CA ALA A 406 22.07 -15.08 10.22
C ALA A 406 21.23 -15.44 11.45
N GLY A 407 20.49 -16.55 11.37
CA GLY A 407 19.53 -17.03 12.38
C GLY A 407 20.13 -17.48 13.72
N ASP A 408 21.26 -16.92 14.16
CA ASP A 408 22.02 -17.37 15.34
C ASP A 408 21.65 -16.67 16.65
N SER A 409 20.63 -15.81 16.66
CA SER A 409 19.96 -15.51 17.91
C SER A 409 18.83 -16.52 18.08
N THR A 410 18.91 -17.31 19.16
CA THR A 410 17.75 -17.84 19.89
C THR A 410 16.53 -16.97 19.61
N PRO A 411 15.31 -17.50 19.41
CA PRO A 411 14.14 -16.66 19.42
C PRO A 411 14.09 -16.02 20.80
N VAL A 412 14.74 -14.85 20.95
CA VAL A 412 14.38 -13.90 21.98
C VAL A 412 12.89 -13.83 21.75
N SER A 413 12.15 -14.21 22.78
CA SER A 413 10.73 -13.97 22.84
C SER A 413 10.58 -12.45 22.75
N LEU A 414 10.61 -11.96 21.52
CA LEU A 414 10.17 -10.66 21.09
C LEU A 414 8.64 -10.76 20.92
N GLY A 415 8.03 -11.83 21.44
CA GLY A 415 6.71 -11.78 22.04
C GLY A 415 6.76 -10.77 23.17
N ASN A 416 5.97 -9.71 23.01
CA ASN A 416 5.74 -8.57 23.93
C ASN A 416 6.63 -7.33 23.78
N LEU A 417 7.61 -7.28 22.86
CA LEU A 417 8.31 -6.02 22.53
C LEU A 417 7.79 -5.34 21.25
N ALA A 418 7.00 -6.07 20.45
CA ALA A 418 6.28 -5.51 19.31
C ALA A 418 4.90 -5.05 19.78
N LEU A 419 4.78 -3.74 20.10
CA LEU A 419 3.58 -2.86 20.03
C LEU A 419 3.54 -1.78 21.12
N ASP A 420 4.30 -1.92 22.20
CA ASP A 420 4.30 -0.96 23.34
C ASP A 420 5.40 0.10 23.26
N VAL A 421 6.00 0.31 22.07
CA VAL A 421 6.64 1.60 21.80
C VAL A 421 5.51 2.57 21.46
N ASP A 422 4.83 3.04 22.50
CA ASP A 422 4.10 4.30 22.41
C ASP A 422 5.18 5.35 22.09
N ILE A 423 5.38 5.60 20.80
CA ILE A 423 6.04 6.82 20.35
C ILE A 423 5.17 7.92 20.96
N GLU A 424 5.67 8.59 22.01
CA GLU A 424 4.98 9.73 22.60
C GLU A 424 4.61 10.64 21.44
N PRO A 425 3.31 10.84 21.17
CA PRO A 425 2.94 11.57 19.99
C PRO A 425 3.33 13.03 20.20
N MET A 426 4.38 13.45 19.51
CA MET A 426 4.87 14.83 19.52
C MET A 426 4.24 15.61 18.36
N GLY A 427 4.15 16.93 18.52
CA GLY A 427 3.65 17.82 17.47
C GLY A 427 2.17 17.60 17.17
N GLN A 428 1.80 17.69 15.90
CA GLN A 428 0.41 17.49 15.44
C GLN A 428 0.03 16.01 15.36
N LEU A 429 1.02 15.10 15.43
CA LEU A 429 0.77 13.67 15.41
C LEU A 429 -0.09 13.22 16.61
N SER A 430 -0.10 13.95 17.74
CA SER A 430 -0.98 13.66 18.88
C SER A 430 -2.46 13.79 18.61
N GLU A 431 -2.84 14.56 17.59
CA GLU A 431 -4.22 14.71 17.16
C GLU A 431 -4.67 13.53 16.25
N VAL A 432 -3.76 12.62 15.85
CA VAL A 432 -4.04 11.44 15.03
C VAL A 432 -4.45 10.25 15.90
N SER A 433 -5.47 9.52 15.45
CA SER A 433 -5.97 8.30 16.06
C SER A 433 -4.84 7.28 16.35
N PRO A 434 -4.78 6.67 17.55
CA PRO A 434 -3.66 5.79 17.94
C PRO A 434 -3.43 4.60 17.00
N TRP A 435 -4.50 4.00 16.46
CA TRP A 435 -4.38 2.88 15.52
C TRP A 435 -3.71 3.32 14.21
N LEU A 436 -4.04 4.51 13.71
CA LEU A 436 -3.49 5.03 12.46
C LEU A 436 -2.04 5.47 12.64
N ARG A 437 -1.69 6.04 13.79
CA ARG A 437 -0.29 6.32 14.16
C ARG A 437 0.56 5.05 14.15
N ARG A 438 0.10 3.99 14.80
CA ARG A 438 0.81 2.70 14.86
C ARG A 438 0.96 2.09 13.46
N TYR A 439 -0.12 2.07 12.68
CA TYR A 439 -0.09 1.56 11.31
C TYR A 439 0.88 2.34 10.42
N THR A 440 0.80 3.68 10.45
CA THR A 440 1.65 4.53 9.60
C THR A 440 3.11 4.49 10.01
N ALA A 441 3.41 4.47 11.31
CA ALA A 441 4.78 4.26 11.81
C ALA A 441 5.35 2.90 11.37
N SER A 442 4.51 1.87 11.32
CA SER A 442 4.88 0.53 10.88
C SER A 442 5.21 0.50 9.39
N ILE A 443 4.28 0.94 8.52
CA ILE A 443 4.50 0.89 7.05
C ILE A 443 5.59 1.86 6.56
N THR A 444 5.91 2.90 7.34
CA THR A 444 7.00 3.86 7.04
C THR A 444 8.34 3.45 7.66
N SER A 445 8.40 2.28 8.30
CA SER A 445 9.60 1.74 8.96
C SER A 445 10.21 2.67 10.02
N MET A 446 9.36 3.45 10.69
CA MET A 446 9.70 4.23 11.88
C MET A 446 9.78 3.36 13.13
N VAL A 447 9.08 2.22 13.12
CA VAL A 447 9.18 1.18 14.14
C VAL A 447 9.78 -0.07 13.49
N PRO A 448 10.65 -0.81 14.20
CA PRO A 448 11.17 -2.09 13.69
C PRO A 448 10.04 -3.04 13.33
N SER A 449 10.12 -3.62 12.13
CA SER A 449 9.16 -4.61 11.63
C SER A 449 9.88 -5.92 11.35
N ARG A 450 9.20 -7.04 11.62
CA ARG A 450 9.66 -8.37 11.21
C ARG A 450 9.33 -8.69 9.76
N LEU A 451 8.47 -7.90 9.11
CA LEU A 451 8.11 -8.10 7.72
C LEU A 451 9.23 -7.58 6.83
N PRO A 452 9.95 -8.45 6.09
CA PRO A 452 11.13 -7.99 5.38
C PRO A 452 10.81 -7.06 4.21
N ARG A 453 9.59 -7.09 3.67
CA ARG A 453 9.09 -6.06 2.74
C ARG A 453 9.13 -4.65 3.33
N ARG A 454 8.85 -4.49 4.64
CA ARG A 454 8.95 -3.18 5.32
C ARG A 454 10.44 -2.79 5.43
N THR A 455 11.32 -3.73 5.79
CA THR A 455 12.78 -3.50 5.87
C THR A 455 13.40 -3.07 4.53
N ILE A 456 13.11 -3.79 3.45
CA ILE A 456 13.66 -3.50 2.11
C ILE A 456 13.12 -2.15 1.60
N MET A 457 11.81 -1.90 1.76
CA MET A 457 11.18 -0.66 1.30
C MET A 457 11.49 0.55 2.19
N ALA A 458 12.01 0.34 3.41
CA ALA A 458 12.49 1.41 4.29
C ALA A 458 13.54 2.30 3.62
N PHE A 459 14.26 1.77 2.63
CA PHE A 459 15.23 2.53 1.84
C PHE A 459 14.59 3.81 1.27
N ILE A 460 13.49 3.68 0.51
CA ILE A 460 12.79 4.82 -0.11
C ILE A 460 12.34 5.85 0.93
N HIS A 461 11.91 5.37 2.11
CA HIS A 461 11.45 6.24 3.19
C HIS A 461 12.60 7.02 3.84
N LYS A 462 13.73 6.36 4.10
CA LYS A 462 14.83 6.88 4.93
C LYS A 462 15.89 7.66 4.15
N VAL A 463 16.10 7.37 2.86
CA VAL A 463 17.15 8.05 2.07
C VAL A 463 16.91 9.56 1.94
N PRO A 464 17.94 10.40 1.78
CA PRO A 464 17.74 11.84 1.56
C PRO A 464 16.86 12.14 0.34
N ALA A 465 16.08 13.23 0.39
CA ALA A 465 15.28 13.65 -0.76
C ALA A 465 16.15 13.93 -1.99
N ARG A 466 17.31 14.57 -1.80
CA ARG A 466 18.26 14.85 -2.88
C ARG A 466 18.79 13.58 -3.55
N TYR A 467 19.00 12.50 -2.81
CA TYR A 467 19.40 11.21 -3.38
C TYR A 467 18.33 10.68 -4.33
N LEU A 468 17.06 10.72 -3.92
CA LEU A 468 15.98 10.31 -4.83
C LEU A 468 15.96 11.19 -6.07
N THR A 469 16.05 12.51 -5.94
CA THR A 469 16.10 13.43 -7.10
C THR A 469 17.20 13.07 -8.09
N LEU A 470 18.40 12.70 -7.62
CA LEU A 470 19.48 12.20 -8.49
C LEU A 470 19.10 10.91 -9.23
N VAL A 471 18.41 9.98 -8.55
CA VAL A 471 17.87 8.76 -9.18
C VAL A 471 16.80 9.11 -10.21
N GLU A 472 15.93 10.09 -9.94
CA GLU A 472 14.92 10.55 -10.89
C GLU A 472 15.57 11.16 -12.15
N GLU A 473 16.53 12.06 -11.94
CA GLU A 473 17.32 12.72 -12.98
C GLU A 473 18.02 11.70 -13.87
N VAL A 474 18.78 10.76 -13.31
CA VAL A 474 19.54 9.78 -14.08
C VAL A 474 18.65 8.75 -14.79
N MET A 475 17.54 8.31 -14.17
CA MET A 475 16.63 7.36 -14.80
C MET A 475 15.83 7.96 -15.95
N SER A 476 15.59 9.29 -15.93
CA SER A 476 14.96 10.00 -17.05
C SER A 476 15.84 9.99 -18.31
N LEU A 477 17.17 10.03 -18.15
CA LEU A 477 18.13 9.93 -19.25
C LEU A 477 18.15 8.54 -19.89
N ILE A 478 17.88 7.49 -19.11
CA ILE A 478 17.78 6.11 -19.60
C ILE A 478 16.52 5.90 -20.46
N GLN A 479 15.46 6.71 -20.29
CA GLN A 479 14.19 6.54 -21.01
C GLN A 479 14.17 7.06 -22.44
N THR A 480 15.10 7.95 -22.82
CA THR A 480 15.14 8.44 -24.20
C THR A 480 15.63 7.31 -25.10
N GLU A 481 14.71 6.66 -25.83
CA GLU A 481 15.09 5.75 -26.92
C GLU A 481 16.08 6.45 -27.86
N PRO A 482 17.06 5.73 -28.42
CA PRO A 482 17.77 6.23 -29.57
C PRO A 482 16.72 6.46 -30.66
N ARG A 483 16.52 7.71 -31.06
CA ARG A 483 15.73 8.02 -32.26
C ARG A 483 16.27 7.13 -33.37
N PRO A 484 15.45 6.33 -34.10
CA PRO A 484 15.93 5.67 -35.29
C PRO A 484 16.43 6.79 -36.20
N THR A 485 17.75 6.87 -36.37
CA THR A 485 18.35 7.66 -37.42
C THR A 485 17.75 7.12 -38.70
N ASP A 486 17.03 7.97 -39.44
CA ASP A 486 16.64 7.68 -40.81
C ASP A 486 17.84 7.05 -41.52
N GLU A 487 17.70 5.78 -41.88
CA GLU A 487 18.64 5.07 -42.72
C GLU A 487 18.66 5.81 -44.05
N LEU A 488 19.58 6.78 -44.20
CA LEU A 488 20.02 7.39 -45.46
C LEU A 488 21.05 8.50 -45.16
N ASP A 489 22.11 8.21 -44.42
CA ASP A 489 23.41 8.76 -44.80
C ASP A 489 24.57 7.95 -44.21
N GLY A 490 25.42 7.44 -45.10
CA GLY A 490 26.62 6.71 -44.73
C GLY A 490 27.69 7.67 -44.22
N GLY A 491 28.24 7.38 -43.04
CA GLY A 491 29.55 7.91 -42.64
C GLY A 491 29.54 9.11 -41.71
N ALA A 492 28.98 8.96 -40.51
CA ALA A 492 29.47 9.68 -39.33
C ALA A 492 29.13 8.87 -38.08
N TRP A 493 30.14 8.41 -37.35
CA TRP A 493 29.95 7.91 -35.99
C TRP A 493 29.27 9.02 -35.18
N GLY A 494 27.99 8.82 -34.87
CA GLY A 494 27.13 9.81 -34.24
C GLY A 494 27.75 10.34 -32.96
N LEU A 495 28.29 11.55 -33.03
CA LEU A 495 28.52 12.38 -31.86
C LEU A 495 27.17 12.53 -31.14
N PRO A 496 27.12 12.39 -29.80
CA PRO A 496 25.92 12.70 -29.06
C PRO A 496 25.48 14.14 -29.37
N PRO A 497 24.17 14.42 -29.40
CA PRO A 497 23.68 15.77 -29.67
C PRO A 497 24.37 16.77 -28.75
N PRO A 498 24.80 17.94 -29.26
CA PRO A 498 25.50 18.93 -28.46
C PRO A 498 24.60 19.38 -27.32
N GLY A 499 24.97 19.03 -26.07
CA GLY A 499 24.27 19.45 -24.86
C GLY A 499 23.78 18.34 -23.91
N THR A 500 23.90 17.05 -24.24
CA THR A 500 23.68 15.99 -23.22
C THR A 500 24.90 15.93 -22.30
N ALA A 501 24.83 16.67 -21.19
CA ALA A 501 25.85 16.63 -20.16
C ALA A 501 26.07 15.19 -19.68
N GLU A 502 27.32 14.74 -19.63
CA GLU A 502 27.66 13.45 -19.04
C GLU A 502 27.14 13.38 -17.60
N PRO A 503 26.59 12.23 -17.15
CA PRO A 503 26.08 12.09 -15.79
C PRO A 503 27.23 12.28 -14.80
N SER A 504 27.05 13.21 -13.84
CA SER A 504 28.07 13.48 -12.83
C SER A 504 28.39 12.21 -12.01
N LEU A 505 29.55 12.17 -11.35
CA LEU A 505 29.93 11.06 -10.46
C LEU A 505 28.86 10.76 -9.39
N ALA A 506 28.14 11.79 -8.93
CA ALA A 506 27.03 11.63 -8.00
C ALA A 506 25.84 10.87 -8.61
N HIS A 507 25.46 11.18 -9.85
CA HIS A 507 24.40 10.46 -10.58
C HIS A 507 24.79 9.00 -10.80
N GLN A 508 26.05 8.75 -11.17
CA GLN A 508 26.55 7.40 -11.36
C GLN A 508 26.50 6.61 -10.04
N LEU A 509 27.04 7.16 -8.95
CA LEU A 509 26.98 6.49 -7.64
C LEU A 509 25.52 6.30 -7.18
N ALA A 510 24.64 7.27 -7.43
CA ALA A 510 23.23 7.16 -7.07
C ALA A 510 22.55 5.98 -7.78
N LEU A 511 22.80 5.84 -9.09
CA LEU A 511 22.27 4.75 -9.90
C LEU A 511 22.84 3.39 -9.48
N ASP A 512 24.13 3.32 -9.14
CA ASP A 512 24.76 2.07 -8.69
C ASP A 512 24.15 1.59 -7.37
N ILE A 513 23.98 2.49 -6.38
CA ILE A 513 23.29 2.19 -5.13
C ILE A 513 21.83 1.76 -5.40
N PHE A 514 21.14 2.46 -6.30
CA PHE A 514 19.75 2.16 -6.63
C PHE A 514 19.60 0.78 -7.29
N ALA A 515 20.48 0.43 -8.23
CA ALA A 515 20.52 -0.87 -8.87
C ALA A 515 20.75 -2.00 -7.86
N HIS A 516 21.67 -1.82 -6.91
CA HIS A 516 21.87 -2.78 -5.83
C HIS A 516 20.62 -2.92 -4.94
N TRP A 517 19.93 -1.82 -4.64
CA TRP A 517 18.68 -1.87 -3.89
C TRP A 517 17.57 -2.61 -4.65
N LEU A 518 17.45 -2.40 -5.97
CA LEU A 518 16.48 -3.12 -6.81
C LEU A 518 16.67 -4.64 -6.78
N VAL A 519 17.90 -5.13 -6.60
CA VAL A 519 18.15 -6.58 -6.40
C VAL A 519 17.43 -7.10 -5.15
N LEU A 520 17.39 -6.33 -4.05
CA LEU A 520 16.63 -6.71 -2.87
C LEU A 520 15.12 -6.63 -3.13
N VAL A 521 14.67 -5.68 -3.94
CA VAL A 521 13.24 -5.54 -4.32
C VAL A 521 12.74 -6.77 -5.08
N ILE A 522 13.59 -7.46 -5.85
CA ILE A 522 13.22 -8.74 -6.51
C ILE A 522 12.74 -9.79 -5.49
N LEU A 523 13.26 -9.78 -4.25
CA LEU A 523 12.78 -10.69 -3.19
C LEU A 523 11.30 -10.47 -2.81
N LEU A 524 10.72 -9.35 -3.24
CA LEU A 524 9.33 -8.97 -3.00
C LEU A 524 8.39 -9.32 -4.16
N ASP A 525 8.85 -10.10 -5.15
CA ASP A 525 8.06 -10.43 -6.34
C ASP A 525 6.74 -11.17 -6.07
N ASN A 526 6.62 -11.85 -4.93
CA ASN A 526 5.38 -12.50 -4.53
C ASN A 526 4.36 -11.55 -3.86
N VAL A 527 4.68 -10.25 -3.74
CA VAL A 527 3.76 -9.24 -3.19
C VAL A 527 3.06 -8.55 -4.35
N TRP A 528 1.75 -8.77 -4.52
CA TRP A 528 1.00 -8.34 -5.71
C TRP A 528 1.15 -6.85 -6.07
N TRP A 529 1.29 -5.97 -5.07
CA TRP A 529 1.39 -4.52 -5.27
C TRP A 529 2.83 -3.99 -5.41
N ILE A 530 3.85 -4.85 -5.25
CA ILE A 530 5.29 -4.50 -5.42
C ILE A 530 5.94 -5.33 -6.53
N GLY A 531 5.47 -6.54 -6.77
CA GLY A 531 6.20 -7.54 -7.54
C GLY A 531 6.48 -7.11 -8.98
N GLY A 532 7.62 -7.55 -9.51
CA GLY A 532 8.08 -7.21 -10.85
C GLY A 532 8.72 -5.84 -10.98
N ILE A 533 8.57 -4.92 -10.00
CA ILE A 533 9.22 -3.60 -10.03
C ILE A 533 10.75 -3.74 -10.01
N GLY A 534 11.28 -4.58 -9.11
CA GLY A 534 12.72 -4.79 -8.97
C GLY A 534 13.36 -5.26 -10.27
N ALA A 535 12.85 -6.36 -10.84
CA ALA A 535 13.35 -6.92 -12.08
C ALA A 535 13.17 -5.97 -13.28
N TRP A 536 12.03 -5.28 -13.38
CA TRP A 536 11.77 -4.36 -14.49
C TRP A 536 12.73 -3.16 -14.50
N GLU A 537 12.84 -2.43 -13.39
CA GLU A 537 13.70 -1.25 -13.34
C GLU A 537 15.17 -1.64 -13.48
N LEU A 538 15.58 -2.75 -12.86
CA LEU A 538 16.95 -3.24 -12.99
C LEU A 538 17.26 -3.65 -14.43
N GLY A 539 16.33 -4.32 -15.12
CA GLY A 539 16.48 -4.67 -16.52
C GLY A 539 16.68 -3.47 -17.44
N ARG A 540 16.00 -2.34 -17.15
CA ARG A 540 16.21 -1.08 -17.88
C ARG A 540 17.61 -0.50 -17.67
N ILE A 541 18.10 -0.54 -16.42
CA ILE A 541 19.46 -0.08 -16.08
C ILE A 541 20.49 -0.98 -16.78
N VAL A 542 20.35 -2.30 -16.70
CA VAL A 542 21.23 -3.27 -17.35
C VAL A 542 21.23 -3.09 -18.87
N ALA A 543 20.06 -2.89 -19.49
CA ALA A 543 19.98 -2.65 -20.93
C ALA A 543 20.71 -1.37 -21.38
N SER A 544 20.69 -0.32 -20.56
CA SER A 544 21.38 0.95 -20.84
C SER A 544 22.90 0.87 -20.70
N ARG A 545 23.43 -0.20 -20.08
CA ARG A 545 24.86 -0.37 -19.80
C ARG A 545 25.74 -0.29 -21.05
N ASN A 546 25.24 -0.79 -22.19
CA ASN A 546 25.95 -0.85 -23.46
C ASN A 546 25.84 0.42 -24.32
N ASP A 547 25.01 1.39 -23.92
CA ASP A 547 24.86 2.66 -24.64
C ASP A 547 26.14 3.50 -24.48
N VAL A 548 26.57 4.12 -25.59
CA VAL A 548 27.77 4.95 -25.70
C VAL A 548 27.80 6.04 -24.63
N ARG A 549 26.63 6.59 -24.27
CA ARG A 549 26.46 7.61 -23.22
C ARG A 549 26.91 7.16 -21.83
N TRP A 550 26.92 5.85 -21.58
CA TRP A 550 27.22 5.27 -20.25
C TRP A 550 28.56 4.53 -20.22
N ARG A 551 29.32 4.46 -21.32
CA ARG A 551 30.60 3.72 -21.39
C ARG A 551 31.61 4.12 -20.32
N THR A 552 31.61 5.38 -19.90
CA THR A 552 32.51 5.92 -18.87
C THR A 552 32.01 5.67 -17.44
N CYS A 553 30.83 5.07 -17.26
CA CYS A 553 30.22 4.86 -15.95
C CYS A 553 30.97 3.84 -15.09
N LEU A 554 30.87 4.04 -13.77
CA LEU A 554 31.62 3.29 -12.75
C LEU A 554 31.51 1.76 -12.87
N TRP A 555 30.32 1.24 -13.20
CA TRP A 555 30.07 -0.20 -13.33
C TRP A 555 30.49 -0.79 -14.67
N ASN A 556 30.78 0.01 -15.70
CA ASN A 556 31.27 -0.49 -16.99
C ASN A 556 32.73 -0.95 -16.97
N LYS A 557 33.42 -0.73 -15.86
CA LYS A 557 34.78 -1.23 -15.62
C LYS A 557 34.79 -2.56 -14.86
N GLU A 558 33.63 -3.06 -14.45
CA GLU A 558 33.50 -4.31 -13.70
C GLU A 558 33.01 -5.43 -14.62
N ASP A 559 33.85 -6.43 -14.87
CA ASP A 559 33.45 -7.61 -15.63
C ASP A 559 32.30 -8.38 -14.94
N ASP A 560 32.25 -8.33 -13.60
CA ASP A 560 31.25 -9.00 -12.75
C ASP A 560 30.44 -8.00 -11.90
N TRP A 561 29.68 -7.10 -12.54
CA TRP A 561 28.81 -6.16 -11.82
C TRP A 561 27.61 -6.91 -11.20
N TRP A 562 27.56 -6.95 -9.86
CA TRP A 562 26.64 -7.81 -9.10
C TRP A 562 25.15 -7.61 -9.44
N PRO A 563 24.62 -6.38 -9.59
CA PRO A 563 23.22 -6.19 -9.98
C PRO A 563 22.85 -6.86 -11.31
N GLU A 564 23.72 -6.83 -12.32
CA GLU A 564 23.49 -7.51 -13.59
C GLU A 564 23.52 -9.03 -13.44
N SER A 565 24.50 -9.56 -12.70
CA SER A 565 24.55 -11.00 -12.42
C SER A 565 23.28 -11.49 -11.74
N MET A 566 22.77 -10.74 -10.75
CA MET A 566 21.56 -11.13 -10.02
C MET A 566 20.29 -10.95 -10.86
N PHE A 567 20.25 -9.96 -11.75
CA PHE A 567 19.20 -9.82 -12.75
C PHE A 567 19.16 -11.04 -13.69
N GLU A 568 20.30 -11.48 -14.19
CA GLU A 568 20.37 -12.65 -15.07
C GLU A 568 19.93 -13.92 -14.34
N VAL A 569 20.39 -14.12 -13.10
CA VAL A 569 19.94 -15.25 -12.26
C VAL A 569 18.41 -15.20 -12.08
N SER A 570 17.84 -14.05 -11.74
CA SER A 570 16.38 -13.87 -11.62
C SER A 570 15.66 -14.26 -12.90
N ARG A 571 16.15 -13.81 -14.06
CA ARG A 571 15.58 -14.12 -15.38
C ARG A 571 15.62 -15.62 -15.68
N GLN A 572 16.67 -16.33 -15.24
CA GLN A 572 16.74 -17.78 -15.39
C GLN A 572 15.71 -18.49 -14.51
N PHE A 573 15.48 -18.05 -13.28
CA PHE A 573 14.41 -18.60 -12.45
C PHE A 573 13.02 -18.44 -13.08
N ASP A 574 12.73 -17.27 -13.66
CA ASP A 574 11.45 -17.01 -14.33
C ASP A 574 11.23 -17.92 -15.55
N LYS A 575 12.29 -18.20 -16.32
CA LYS A 575 12.23 -19.12 -17.47
C LYS A 575 11.88 -20.56 -17.08
N HIS A 576 12.31 -21.02 -15.90
CA HIS A 576 12.10 -22.40 -15.43
C HIS A 576 10.89 -22.55 -14.49
N ARG A 577 10.15 -21.46 -14.25
CA ARG A 577 8.91 -21.45 -13.45
C ARG A 577 7.66 -21.73 -14.30
N GLY A 578 7.80 -21.73 -15.62
CA GLY A 578 6.73 -21.93 -16.62
C GLY A 578 6.48 -23.38 -16.98
#